data_AF-A0A955H0L9-F1
#
_entry.id   AF-A0A955H0L9-F1
#
_cell.length_a   1.000
_cell.length_b   1.000
_cell.length_c   1.000
_cell.angle_alpha   90.00
_cell.angle_beta   90.00
_cell.angle_gamma   90.00
#
_symmetry.space_group_name_H-M   'P 1'
#
loop_
_entity.id
_entity.type
_entity.pdbx_description
1 polymer ?
#
loop_
_entity_poly.entity_id
_entity_poly.type
_entity_poly.pdbx_seq_one_letter_code
_entity_poly.pdbx_strand_id
1 'polypeptide(L)'
;MTPTTPTTFADLVNYIIDFIDILIPALFGVLFLYLIWKMFDSWVINAGEETKREEGKKYATAAVIVFVLMISAWGIVIMIQQTFLR
;
A
#
# COMPACT_ATOMS: atom_id res chain seq x y z
N MET A 1 28.26 -9.52 2.98
CA MET A 1 27.76 -8.47 2.09
C MET A 1 27.63 -9.10 0.72
N THR A 2 26.41 -9.28 0.23
CA THR A 2 26.20 -9.72 -1.16
C THR A 2 26.71 -8.60 -2.09
N PRO A 3 27.42 -8.93 -3.17
CA PRO A 3 27.92 -7.93 -4.12
C PRO A 3 26.74 -7.13 -4.69
N THR A 4 26.84 -5.80 -4.66
CA THR A 4 25.81 -4.87 -5.18
C THR A 4 25.74 -4.83 -6.71
N THR A 5 26.60 -5.59 -7.38
CA THR A 5 26.64 -5.74 -8.84
C THR A 5 26.28 -7.20 -9.16
N PRO A 6 25.12 -7.47 -9.79
CA PRO A 6 24.73 -8.81 -10.18
C PRO A 6 25.80 -9.43 -11.09
N THR A 7 26.32 -10.60 -10.71
CA THR A 7 27.36 -11.30 -11.49
C THR A 7 26.80 -12.41 -12.37
N THR A 8 25.57 -12.83 -12.10
CA THR A 8 24.85 -13.86 -12.84
C THR A 8 23.44 -13.38 -13.21
N PHE A 9 22.80 -14.07 -14.17
CA PHE A 9 21.39 -13.80 -14.50
C PHE A 9 20.47 -14.02 -13.29
N ALA A 10 20.76 -15.02 -12.45
CA ALA A 10 20.02 -15.29 -11.22
C ALA A 10 20.12 -14.11 -10.23
N ASP A 11 21.31 -13.53 -10.07
CA ASP A 11 21.51 -12.36 -9.19
C ASP A 11 20.70 -11.15 -9.68
N LEU A 12 20.61 -10.94 -11.00
CA LEU A 12 19.83 -9.85 -11.58
C LEU A 12 18.33 -10.03 -11.34
N VAL A 13 17.84 -11.26 -11.53
CA VAL A 13 16.42 -11.59 -11.27
C VAL A 13 16.08 -11.38 -9.80
N ASN A 14 16.92 -11.86 -8.87
CA ASN A 14 16.70 -11.67 -7.44
C ASN A 14 16.73 -10.18 -7.06
N TYR A 15 17.65 -9.39 -7.62
CA TYR A 15 17.69 -7.95 -7.37
C TYR A 15 16.39 -7.24 -7.80
N ILE A 16 15.81 -7.64 -8.93
CA ILE A 16 14.53 -7.09 -9.40
C ILE A 16 13.38 -7.52 -8.48
N ILE A 17 13.36 -8.78 -8.04
CA ILE A 17 12.34 -9.30 -7.12
C ILE A 17 12.41 -8.53 -5.79
N ASP A 18 13.60 -8.39 -5.20
CA ASP A 18 13.81 -7.64 -3.95
C ASP A 18 13.35 -6.18 -4.08
N PHE A 19 13.58 -5.57 -5.25
CA PHE A 19 13.11 -4.22 -5.53
C PHE A 19 11.58 -4.13 -5.64
N ILE A 20 10.92 -5.12 -6.24
CA ILE A 20 9.45 -5.18 -6.30
C ILE A 20 8.87 -5.42 -4.90
N ASP A 21 9.52 -6.25 -4.09
CA ASP A 21 9.10 -6.58 -2.73
C ASP A 21 9.08 -5.36 -1.81
N ILE A 22 9.99 -4.39 -1.99
CA ILE A 22 9.93 -3.10 -1.25
C ILE A 22 8.92 -2.11 -1.87
N LEU A 23 8.66 -2.22 -3.17
CA LEU A 23 7.77 -1.29 -3.89
C LEU A 23 6.30 -1.46 -3.48
N ILE A 24 5.86 -2.70 -3.23
CA ILE A 24 4.48 -2.99 -2.84
C ILE A 24 4.14 -2.35 -1.47
N PRO A 25 4.89 -2.57 -0.38
CA PRO A 25 4.69 -1.87 0.89
C PRO A 25 4.81 -0.36 0.77
N ALA A 26 5.75 0.14 -0.05
CA ALA A 26 5.91 1.58 -0.26
C ALA A 26 4.68 2.22 -0.92
N LEU A 27 4.15 1.59 -1.97
CA LEU A 27 2.92 2.03 -2.63
C LEU A 27 1.75 2.05 -1.65
N PHE A 28 1.63 1.03 -0.80
CA PHE A 28 0.63 0.97 0.24
C PHE A 28 0.77 2.10 1.27
N GLY A 29 2.00 2.43 1.68
CA GLY A 29 2.27 3.56 2.56
C GLY A 29 1.82 4.90 1.95
N VAL A 30 2.12 5.13 0.67
CA VAL A 30 1.71 6.35 -0.04
C VAL A 30 0.18 6.44 -0.15
N LEU A 31 -0.49 5.35 -0.53
CA LEU A 31 -1.95 5.27 -0.58
C LEU A 31 -2.58 5.57 0.79
N PHE A 32 -2.04 4.99 1.85
CA PHE A 32 -2.52 5.22 3.22
C PHE A 32 -2.37 6.68 3.65
N LEU A 33 -1.22 7.31 3.37
CA LEU A 33 -1.00 8.73 3.65
C LEU A 33 -1.98 9.62 2.87
N TYR A 34 -2.24 9.30 1.60
CA TYR A 34 -3.22 10.01 0.78
C TYR A 34 -4.63 9.94 1.40
N LEU A 35 -5.04 8.76 1.88
CA LEU A 35 -6.34 8.58 2.52
C LEU A 35 -6.45 9.40 3.82
N ILE A 36 -5.41 9.40 4.65
CA ILE A 36 -5.33 10.24 5.86
C ILE A 36 -5.47 11.71 5.48
N TRP A 37 -4.69 12.17 4.49
CA TRP A 37 -4.73 13.57 4.06
C TRP A 37 -6.13 13.99 3.61
N LYS A 38 -6.82 13.16 2.81
CA LYS A 38 -8.19 13.46 2.36
C LYS A 38 -9.19 13.54 3.50
N MET A 39 -9.02 12.71 4.53
CA MET A 39 -9.86 12.76 5.74
C MET A 39 -9.61 14.04 6.55
N PHE A 40 -8.34 14.43 6.73
CA PHE A 40 -7.97 15.70 7.36
C PHE A 40 -8.50 16.92 6.58
N ASP A 41 -8.35 16.93 5.26
CA ASP A 41 -8.85 18.02 4.41
C ASP A 41 -10.37 18.18 4.52
N SER A 42 -11.11 17.08 4.47
CA SER A 42 -12.57 17.12 4.54
C SER A 42 -13.12 17.47 5.93
N TRP A 43 -12.55 16.90 7.00
CA TRP A 43 -13.13 17.04 8.35
C TRP A 43 -12.48 18.10 9.24
N VAL A 44 -11.24 18.50 8.94
CA VAL A 44 -10.51 19.50 9.74
C VAL A 44 -10.45 20.82 8.99
N ILE A 45 -9.98 20.83 7.74
CA ILE A 45 -9.79 22.06 6.98
C ILE A 45 -11.14 22.63 6.50
N ASN A 46 -12.03 21.77 6.01
CA ASN A 46 -13.30 22.19 5.42
C ASN A 46 -14.52 21.81 6.27
N ALA A 47 -14.36 21.74 7.59
CA ALA A 47 -15.38 21.24 8.52
C ALA A 47 -16.74 21.99 8.46
N GLY A 48 -16.72 23.26 8.04
CA GLY A 48 -17.91 24.13 7.95
C GLY A 48 -18.71 24.02 6.66
N GLU A 49 -18.25 23.24 5.67
CA GLU A 49 -18.87 23.13 4.35
C GLU A 49 -19.60 21.79 4.21
N GLU A 50 -20.94 21.79 4.20
CA GLU A 50 -21.76 20.56 4.19
C GLU A 50 -21.43 19.62 3.03
N THR A 51 -21.20 20.18 1.84
CA THR A 51 -20.78 19.47 0.62
C THR A 51 -19.48 18.71 0.82
N LYS A 52 -18.46 19.34 1.41
CA LYS A 52 -17.17 18.67 1.66
C LYS A 52 -17.26 17.65 2.78
N ARG A 53 -18.22 17.79 3.69
CA ARG A 53 -18.49 16.80 4.75
C ARG A 53 -19.11 15.52 4.19
N GLU A 54 -20.02 15.63 3.22
CA GLU A 54 -20.52 14.46 2.47
C GLU A 54 -19.44 13.78 1.64
N GLU A 55 -18.61 14.56 0.94
CA GLU A 55 -17.45 14.00 0.25
C GLU A 55 -16.50 13.27 1.21
N GLY A 56 -16.27 13.82 2.40
CA GLY A 56 -15.50 13.17 3.47
C GLY A 56 -15.98 11.79 3.84
N LYS A 57 -17.30 11.63 3.99
CA LYS A 57 -17.91 10.31 4.28
C LYS A 57 -17.66 9.33 3.13
N LYS A 58 -17.74 9.81 1.88
CA LYS A 58 -17.43 8.99 0.70
C LYS A 58 -15.95 8.59 0.66
N TYR A 59 -15.04 9.52 0.94
CA TYR A 59 -13.60 9.23 1.03
C TYR A 59 -13.27 8.27 2.17
N ALA A 60 -13.86 8.44 3.35
CA ALA A 60 -13.68 7.53 4.47
C ALA A 60 -14.16 6.11 4.14
N THR A 61 -15.32 5.99 3.48
CA THR A 61 -15.84 4.69 3.04
C THR A 61 -14.93 4.04 1.99
N ALA A 62 -14.48 4.81 0.99
CA ALA A 62 -13.51 4.35 0.00
C ALA A 62 -12.18 3.95 0.64
N ALA A 63 -11.71 4.69 1.65
CA ALA A 63 -10.49 4.39 2.40
C ALA A 63 -10.59 3.01 3.06
N VAL A 64 -11.70 2.73 3.75
CA VAL A 64 -11.93 1.44 4.40
C VAL A 64 -11.97 0.30 3.38
N ILE A 65 -12.65 0.49 2.25
CA ILE A 65 -12.72 -0.53 1.19
C ILE A 65 -11.33 -0.84 0.65
N VAL A 66 -10.57 0.19 0.28
CA VAL A 66 -9.20 0.04 -0.25
C VAL A 66 -8.30 -0.64 0.78
N PHE A 67 -8.41 -0.27 2.06
CA PHE A 67 -7.61 -0.85 3.13
C PHE A 67 -7.92 -2.34 3.34
N VAL A 68 -9.19 -2.73 3.34
CA VAL A 68 -9.59 -4.15 3.42
C VAL A 68 -9.04 -4.94 2.24
N LEU A 69 -9.13 -4.40 1.02
CA LEU A 69 -8.60 -5.06 -0.18
C LEU A 69 -7.07 -5.22 -0.14
N MET A 70 -6.36 -4.20 0.35
CA MET A 70 -4.90 -4.25 0.52
C MET A 70 -4.49 -5.32 1.52
N ILE A 71 -5.15 -5.36 2.69
CA ILE A 71 -4.89 -6.38 3.72
C ILE A 71 -5.24 -7.77 3.20
N SER A 72 -6.37 -7.93 2.51
CA SER A 72 -6.77 -9.23 1.98
C SER A 72 -5.79 -9.75 0.93
N ALA A 73 -5.34 -8.87 0.02
CA ALA A 73 -4.35 -9.23 -0.99
C ALA A 73 -3.02 -9.66 -0.35
N TRP A 74 -2.52 -8.88 0.62
CA TRP A 74 -1.26 -9.20 1.29
C TRP A 74 -1.35 -10.46 2.18
N GLY A 75 -2.49 -10.66 2.85
CA GLY A 75 -2.76 -11.88 3.61
C GLY A 75 -2.69 -13.13 2.73
N ILE A 76 -3.25 -13.08 1.52
CA ILE A 76 -3.15 -14.17 0.54
C ILE A 76 -1.69 -14.40 0.13
N VAL A 77 -0.93 -13.33 -0.13
CA VAL A 77 0.50 -13.43 -0.47
C VAL A 77 1.27 -14.17 0.63
N ILE A 78 1.08 -13.80 1.91
CA ILE A 78 1.73 -14.50 3.03
C ILE A 78 1.30 -15.97 3.09
N MET A 79 0.00 -16.26 2.92
CA MET A 79 -0.47 -17.65 2.99
C MET A 79 0.18 -18.52 1.91
N ILE A 80 0.29 -17.99 0.69
CA ILE A 80 0.99 -18.67 -0.41
C ILE A 80 2.47 -18.85 -0.05
N GLN A 81 3.15 -17.79 0.41
CA GLN A 81 4.56 -17.88 0.78
C GLN A 81 4.80 -18.92 1.88
N GLN A 82 3.99 -18.92 2.95
CA GLN A 82 4.15 -19.87 4.05
C GLN A 82 3.80 -21.31 3.68
N THR A 83 2.99 -21.52 2.65
CA THR A 83 2.60 -22.86 2.18
C THR A 83 3.62 -23.45 1.21
N PHE A 84 4.18 -22.63 0.31
CA PHE A 84 5.03 -23.11 -0.79
C PHE A 84 6.53 -22.84 -0.60
N LEU A 85 6.93 -21.86 0.23
CA LEU A 85 8.34 -21.53 0.50
C LEU A 85 8.81 -22.05 1.87
N ARG A 86 8.03 -22.93 2.51
CA ARG A 86 8.40 -23.62 3.75
C ARG A 86 8.91 -25.03 3.47
#